data_AF-A0A7S0B2L6-F1
#
_entry.id   AF-A0A7S0B2L6-F1
#
_cell.length_a   1.000
_cell.length_b   1.000
_cell.length_c   1.000
_cell.angle_alpha   90.00
_cell.angle_beta   90.00
_cell.angle_gamma   90.00
#
_symmetry.space_group_name_H-M   'P 1'
#
loop_
_entity.id
_entity.type
_entity.pdbx_description
1 polymer ?
#
loop_
_entity_poly.entity_id
_entity_poly.type
_entity_poly.pdbx_seq_one_letter_code
_entity_poly.pdbx_strand_id
1 'polypeptide(L)'
;NEKYRGLSSNEACCKCGGGGRTATSFSYSAKPLIYGYEDVEGYPVPRTASRYSLNHECKLADHGLTISARTGVLMLANGCEKVGCFDTSYQFSITCTITAHQTETLNATAQIS
;
A
#
# COMPACT_ATOMS: atom_id res chain seq x y z
N ASN A 1 7.08 -39.08 19.20
CA ASN A 1 7.51 -37.67 19.25
C ASN A 1 8.93 -37.61 18.71
N GLU A 2 9.09 -37.62 17.39
CA GLU A 2 10.41 -37.68 16.75
C GLU A 2 11.10 -36.31 16.83
N LYS A 3 12.33 -36.30 17.34
CA LYS A 3 13.17 -35.10 17.42
C LYS A 3 14.23 -35.18 16.33
N TYR A 4 14.34 -34.15 15.50
CA TYR A 4 15.42 -34.02 14.52
C TYR A 4 16.49 -33.10 15.09
N ARG A 5 17.74 -33.59 15.19
CA ARG A 5 18.86 -32.88 15.84
C ARG A 5 18.53 -32.38 17.26
N GLY A 6 17.79 -33.18 18.03
CA GLY A 6 17.46 -32.87 19.42
C GLY A 6 16.33 -31.85 19.62
N LEU A 7 15.70 -31.36 18.55
CA LEU A 7 14.55 -30.46 18.61
C LEU A 7 13.31 -31.15 18.04
N SER A 8 12.18 -31.03 18.76
CA SER A 8 10.85 -31.29 18.18
C SER A 8 10.47 -30.16 17.22
N SER A 9 9.49 -30.42 16.36
CA SER A 9 8.98 -29.41 15.41
C SER A 9 8.53 -28.12 16.11
N ASN A 10 7.88 -28.22 17.29
CA ASN A 10 7.50 -27.05 18.09
C ASN A 10 8.72 -26.33 18.70
N GLU A 11 9.70 -27.07 19.21
CA GLU A 11 10.94 -26.47 19.74
C GLU A 11 11.74 -25.77 18.62
N ALA A 12 11.78 -26.33 17.41
CA ALA A 12 12.41 -25.73 16.24
C ALA A 12 11.65 -24.49 15.75
N CYS A 13 10.31 -24.55 15.71
CA CYS A 13 9.46 -23.42 15.36
C CYS A 13 9.72 -22.24 16.32
N CYS A 14 9.70 -22.47 17.63
CA CYS A 14 9.95 -21.42 18.61
C CYS A 14 11.40 -20.92 18.59
N LYS A 15 12.40 -21.81 18.44
CA LYS A 15 13.82 -21.40 18.36
C LYS A 15 14.15 -20.58 17.12
N CYS A 16 13.55 -20.90 15.98
CA CYS A 16 13.76 -20.16 14.74
C CYS A 16 12.87 -18.91 14.61
N GLY A 17 11.98 -18.66 15.58
CA GLY A 17 11.09 -17.50 15.60
C GLY A 17 9.78 -17.65 14.79
N GLY A 18 9.38 -18.88 14.49
CA GLY A 18 8.18 -19.23 13.73
C GLY A 18 8.45 -19.44 12.24
N GLY A 19 7.56 -20.18 11.57
CA GLY A 19 7.66 -20.54 10.14
C GLY A 19 7.79 -19.35 9.17
N GLY A 20 7.96 -19.66 7.88
CA GLY A 20 8.27 -18.69 6.81
C GLY A 20 7.53 -17.36 6.95
N ARG A 21 8.29 -16.29 7.19
CA ARG A 21 7.75 -14.94 7.30
C ARG A 21 7.34 -14.47 5.90
N THR A 22 6.04 -14.33 5.69
CA THR A 22 5.47 -13.75 4.47
C THR A 22 4.76 -12.45 4.83
N ALA A 23 4.80 -11.47 3.92
CA ALA A 23 4.12 -10.22 4.13
C ALA A 23 2.60 -10.42 4.23
N THR A 24 1.94 -9.74 5.18
CA THR A 24 0.48 -9.77 5.31
C THR A 24 -0.15 -9.10 4.09
N SER A 25 -1.03 -9.82 3.42
CA SER A 25 -1.79 -9.28 2.29
C SER A 25 -2.71 -8.14 2.73
N PHE A 26 -2.97 -7.22 1.81
CA PHE A 26 -3.93 -6.14 1.98
C PHE A 26 -4.57 -5.83 0.63
N SER A 27 -5.73 -5.19 0.67
CA SER A 27 -6.39 -4.60 -0.50
C SER A 27 -6.36 -3.08 -0.38
N TYR A 28 -6.48 -2.37 -1.50
CA TYR A 28 -6.66 -0.93 -1.48
C TYR A 28 -8.11 -0.58 -1.76
N SER A 29 -8.77 0.11 -0.84
CA SER A 29 -10.12 0.64 -1.05
C SER A 29 -9.99 2.08 -1.51
N ALA A 30 -10.61 2.44 -2.63
CA ALA A 30 -10.66 3.81 -3.12
C ALA A 30 -12.05 4.10 -3.66
N LYS A 31 -12.60 5.27 -3.34
CA LYS A 31 -13.79 5.78 -4.00
C LYS A 31 -13.42 6.30 -5.41
N PRO A 32 -14.37 6.28 -6.35
CA PRO A 32 -14.18 6.92 -7.65
C PRO A 32 -13.76 8.38 -7.49
N LEU A 33 -12.71 8.78 -8.20
CA LEU A 33 -12.21 10.14 -8.20
C LEU A 33 -13.02 10.98 -9.19
N ILE A 34 -13.56 12.10 -8.72
CA ILE A 34 -14.33 13.02 -9.56
C ILE A 34 -13.50 14.27 -9.79
N TYR A 35 -13.26 14.62 -11.05
CA TYR A 35 -12.54 15.82 -11.42
C TYR A 35 -13.15 17.06 -10.75
N GLY A 36 -12.30 17.91 -10.16
CA GLY A 36 -12.71 19.16 -9.54
C GLY A 36 -13.32 19.04 -8.13
N TYR A 37 -13.45 17.83 -7.58
CA TYR A 37 -13.89 17.63 -6.20
C TYR A 37 -12.70 17.65 -5.23
N GLU A 38 -12.96 18.06 -3.99
CA GLU A 38 -11.98 18.06 -2.90
C GLU A 38 -11.97 16.73 -2.13
N ASP A 39 -13.09 16.01 -2.15
CA ASP A 39 -13.26 14.77 -1.41
C ASP A 39 -12.55 13.61 -2.12
N VAL A 40 -11.53 13.09 -1.43
CA VAL A 40 -10.70 11.98 -1.88
C VAL A 40 -10.65 10.98 -0.75
N GLU A 41 -11.16 9.77 -1.00
CA GLU A 41 -11.13 8.69 -0.02
C GLU A 41 -10.45 7.46 -0.63
N GLY A 42 -9.31 7.10 -0.06
CA GLY A 42 -8.65 5.85 -0.37
C GLY A 42 -7.68 5.42 0.73
N TYR A 43 -7.64 4.13 1.05
CA TYR A 43 -6.82 3.60 2.13
C TYR A 43 -6.59 2.07 2.03
N PRO A 44 -5.48 1.56 2.60
CA PRO A 44 -5.22 0.13 2.67
C PRO A 44 -6.11 -0.56 3.71
N VAL A 45 -6.63 -1.74 3.36
CA VAL A 45 -7.49 -2.58 4.21
C VAL A 45 -6.98 -4.04 4.25
N PRO A 46 -6.56 -4.56 5.41
CA PRO A 46 -6.22 -3.81 6.62
C PRO A 46 -4.93 -2.98 6.41
N ARG A 47 -4.66 -2.04 7.31
CA ARG A 47 -3.36 -1.37 7.36
C ARG A 47 -2.31 -2.32 7.94
N THR A 48 -1.45 -2.84 7.07
CA THR A 48 -0.45 -3.88 7.42
C THR A 48 0.97 -3.36 7.62
N ALA A 49 1.26 -2.10 7.26
CA ALA A 49 2.62 -1.54 7.25
C ALA A 49 2.70 -0.14 7.89
N SER A 50 3.91 0.25 8.27
CA SER A 50 4.25 1.60 8.75
C SER A 50 4.78 2.51 7.64
N ARG A 51 5.14 1.94 6.49
CA ARG A 51 5.59 2.66 5.30
C ARG A 51 4.89 2.13 4.05
N TYR A 52 4.49 3.06 3.19
CA TYR A 52 3.87 2.79 1.90
C TYR A 52 4.62 3.53 0.79
N SER A 53 4.68 2.95 -0.40
CA SER A 53 5.21 3.57 -1.60
C SER A 53 4.35 3.25 -2.81
N LEU A 54 4.45 4.08 -3.85
CA LEU A 54 3.89 3.83 -5.17
C LEU A 54 5.00 3.34 -6.10
N ASN A 55 4.64 2.56 -7.12
CA ASN A 55 5.56 2.26 -8.21
C ASN A 55 5.95 3.53 -8.98
N HIS A 56 7.14 3.54 -9.58
CA HIS A 56 7.68 4.73 -10.24
C HIS A 56 6.81 5.18 -11.43
N GLU A 57 6.15 4.25 -12.12
CA GLU A 57 5.31 4.57 -13.27
C GLU A 57 3.95 5.19 -12.88
N CYS A 58 3.66 5.28 -11.58
CA CYS A 58 2.41 5.84 -11.09
C CYS A 58 2.35 7.35 -11.30
N LYS A 59 1.38 7.79 -12.11
CA LYS A 59 1.13 9.20 -12.43
C LYS A 59 0.11 9.88 -11.52
N LEU A 60 -0.15 9.35 -10.31
CA LEU A 60 -1.07 9.99 -9.35
C LEU A 60 -0.76 11.47 -9.13
N ALA A 61 0.54 11.81 -9.04
CA ALA A 61 1.00 13.18 -8.86
C ALA A 61 0.65 14.11 -10.03
N ASP A 62 0.66 13.61 -11.26
CA ASP A 62 0.29 14.39 -12.47
C ASP A 62 -1.18 14.83 -12.41
N HIS A 63 -2.02 14.12 -11.67
CA HIS A 63 -3.44 14.43 -11.47
C HIS A 63 -3.72 15.10 -10.11
N GLY A 64 -2.68 15.60 -9.44
CA GLY A 64 -2.81 16.33 -8.18
C GLY A 64 -3.13 15.45 -6.98
N LEU A 65 -2.75 14.16 -7.03
CA LEU A 65 -3.02 13.18 -5.98
C LEU A 65 -1.73 12.56 -5.47
N THR A 66 -1.75 12.10 -4.22
CA THR A 66 -0.64 11.39 -3.60
C THR A 66 -1.13 10.46 -2.51
N ILE A 67 -0.26 9.61 -1.99
CA ILE A 67 -0.54 8.80 -0.79
C ILE A 67 0.37 9.20 0.36
N SER A 68 -0.12 9.02 1.58
CA SER A 68 0.72 9.16 2.78
C SER A 68 1.72 8.03 2.82
N ALA A 69 3.01 8.37 2.80
CA ALA A 69 4.07 7.37 2.97
C ALA A 69 3.98 6.63 4.32
N ARG A 70 3.25 7.16 5.32
CA ARG A 70 3.10 6.53 6.64
C ARG A 70 1.82 5.70 6.78
N THR A 71 0.71 6.17 6.23
CA THR A 71 -0.61 5.54 6.42
C THR A 71 -1.16 4.85 5.17
N GLY A 72 -0.60 5.15 3.99
CA GLY A 72 -1.12 4.68 2.70
C GLY A 72 -2.40 5.39 2.27
N VAL A 73 -2.89 6.38 3.03
CA VAL A 73 -4.12 7.12 2.72
C VAL A 73 -3.92 7.99 1.49
N LEU A 74 -4.85 7.90 0.53
CA LEU A 74 -4.93 8.76 -0.64
C LEU A 74 -5.35 10.17 -0.23
N MET A 75 -4.69 11.18 -0.78
CA MET A 75 -4.97 12.58 -0.50
C MET A 75 -4.59 13.45 -1.70
N LEU A 76 -5.02 14.70 -1.67
CA LEU A 76 -4.58 15.71 -2.61
C LEU A 76 -3.08 15.99 -2.43
N ALA A 77 -2.38 16.20 -3.54
CA ALA A 77 -1.00 16.61 -3.52
C ALA A 77 -0.86 18.02 -2.93
N ASN A 78 0.30 18.34 -2.35
CA ASN A 78 0.57 19.67 -1.83
C ASN A 78 0.40 20.72 -2.95
N GLY A 79 -0.38 21.75 -2.68
CA GLY A 79 -0.70 22.80 -3.66
C GLY A 79 -1.92 22.49 -4.53
N CYS A 80 -2.57 21.34 -4.36
CA CYS A 80 -3.85 21.03 -4.98
C CYS A 80 -5.00 21.15 -3.98
N GLU A 81 -6.03 21.89 -4.36
CA GLU A 81 -7.31 21.97 -3.61
C GLU A 81 -8.33 20.94 -4.11
N LYS A 82 -8.15 20.43 -5.33
CA LYS A 82 -9.10 19.52 -6.00
C LYS A 82 -8.41 18.51 -6.89
N VAL A 83 -9.11 17.40 -7.16
CA VAL A 83 -8.68 16.36 -8.11
C VAL A 83 -8.46 16.97 -9.49
N GLY A 84 -7.33 16.63 -10.13
CA GLY A 84 -6.96 17.15 -11.44
C GLY A 84 -6.30 18.53 -11.41
N CYS A 85 -5.74 18.96 -10.28
CA CYS A 85 -5.21 20.34 -10.15
C CYS A 85 -4.09 20.70 -11.14
N PHE A 86 -3.31 19.72 -11.60
CA PHE A 86 -2.26 19.89 -12.61
C PHE A 86 -2.67 19.39 -14.00
N ASP A 87 -3.91 18.93 -14.15
CA ASP A 87 -4.40 18.30 -15.37
C ASP A 87 -5.59 19.08 -15.94
N THR A 88 -5.54 19.39 -17.23
CA THR A 88 -6.67 19.99 -17.95
C THR A 88 -7.63 18.94 -18.49
N SER A 89 -7.29 17.65 -18.36
CA SER A 89 -8.15 16.55 -18.76
C SER A 89 -9.24 16.30 -17.71
N TYR A 90 -10.49 16.36 -18.15
CA TYR A 90 -11.66 16.15 -17.30
C TYR A 90 -11.92 14.66 -17.02
N GLN A 91 -11.15 13.76 -17.64
CA GLN A 91 -11.25 12.32 -17.51
C GLN A 91 -9.85 11.72 -17.54
N PHE A 92 -9.55 10.90 -16.53
CA PHE A 92 -8.32 10.14 -16.47
C PHE A 92 -8.61 8.74 -15.92
N SER A 93 -7.74 7.80 -16.24
CA SER A 93 -7.70 6.48 -15.62
C SER A 93 -6.25 6.21 -15.25
N ILE A 94 -6.03 5.86 -14.00
CA ILE A 94 -4.69 5.62 -13.45
C ILE A 94 -4.74 4.29 -12.75
N THR A 95 -3.77 3.43 -13.02
CA THR A 95 -3.55 2.24 -12.22
C THR A 95 -2.17 2.34 -11.58
N CYS A 96 -2.12 2.32 -10.26
CA CYS A 96 -0.87 2.31 -9.52
C CYS A 96 -0.75 1.09 -8.63
N THR A 97 0.48 0.65 -8.41
CA THR A 97 0.79 -0.41 -7.46
C THR A 97 1.29 0.22 -6.18
N ILE A 98 0.56 -0.01 -5.09
CA ILE A 98 0.92 0.42 -3.75
C ILE A 98 1.67 -0.72 -3.08
N THR A 99 2.85 -0.42 -2.55
CA THR A 99 3.67 -1.38 -1.79
C THR A 99 3.61 -1.04 -0.30
N ALA A 100 3.13 -1.99 0.50
CA ALA A 100 3.17 -1.94 1.95
C ALA A 100 4.48 -2.58 2.45
N HIS A 101 5.35 -1.78 3.07
CA HIS A 101 6.62 -2.22 3.62
C HIS A 101 6.47 -2.54 5.12
N GLN A 102 6.19 -3.80 5.44
CA GLN A 102 6.02 -4.22 6.84
C GLN A 102 7.36 -4.27 7.59
N THR A 103 8.38 -4.77 6.91
CA THR A 103 9.79 -4.77 7.33
C THR A 103 10.68 -4.52 6.11
N GLU A 104 12.00 -4.51 6.28
CA GLU A 104 12.95 -4.36 5.17
C GLU A 104 12.82 -5.46 4.11
N THR A 105 12.39 -6.66 4.51
CA THR A 105 12.32 -7.85 3.64
C THR A 105 10.90 -8.34 3.38
N LEU A 106 9.89 -7.76 4.03
CA LEU A 106 8.49 -8.17 3.91
C LEU A 106 7.67 -7.04 3.28
N ASN A 107 7.41 -7.20 1.99
CA ASN A 107 6.61 -6.28 1.20
C ASN A 107 5.37 -7.00 0.66
N ALA A 108 4.22 -6.34 0.74
CA ALA A 108 2.99 -6.75 0.05
C ALA A 108 2.58 -5.66 -0.93
N THR A 109 1.90 -6.03 -2.01
CA THR A 109 1.45 -5.07 -3.03
C THR A 109 -0.05 -5.17 -3.27
N ALA A 110 -0.70 -4.04 -3.56
CA ALA A 110 -2.09 -3.96 -4.00
C ALA A 110 -2.21 -2.93 -5.13
N GLN A 111 -3.24 -3.06 -5.98
CA GLN A 111 -3.52 -2.07 -7.00
C GLN A 111 -4.55 -1.04 -6.52
N ILE A 112 -4.35 0.21 -6.93
CA ILE A 112 -5.35 1.28 -6.95
C ILE A 112 -5.68 1.54 -8.42
N SER A 113 -6.97 1.69 -8.73
CA SER A 113 -7.51 1.92 -10.09
C SER A 113 -8.67 2.90 -10.06
#